data_AF-A0A831NW51-F1
#
_entry.id   AF-A0A831NW51-F1
#
_cell.length_a   1.000
_cell.length_b   1.000
_cell.length_c   1.000
_cell.angle_alpha   90.00
_cell.angle_beta   90.00
_cell.angle_gamma   90.00
#
_symmetry.space_group_name_H-M   'P 1'
#
loop_
_entity.id
_entity.type
_entity.pdbx_description
1 polymer ?
#
loop_
_entity_poly.entity_id
_entity_poly.type
_entity_poly.pdbx_seq_one_letter_code
_entity_poly.pdbx_strand_id
1 'polypeptide(L)'
;MTNITESAIEKFAIESKDDAVKYNPDIHHRCSIRLKGYDYSQAGLYFITACTQNRLCLFGEIEKGEMILNNAGIMIDKWWNELKHKYRNVELHEQIIMPNHFHGIIQI
;
A
#
# COMPACT_ATOMS: atom_id res chain seq x y z
N MET A 1 5.74 29.37 -34.21
CA MET A 1 4.51 29.30 -33.38
C MET A 1 4.73 28.20 -32.35
N THR A 2 4.41 28.50 -31.10
CA THR A 2 5.11 28.07 -29.89
C THR A 2 4.91 26.59 -29.54
N ASN A 3 6.00 25.84 -29.35
CA ASN A 3 6.00 24.50 -28.74
C ASN A 3 5.73 24.64 -27.24
N ILE A 4 4.45 24.62 -26.85
CA ILE A 4 4.00 24.80 -25.46
C ILE A 4 3.91 23.45 -24.71
N THR A 5 3.99 22.31 -25.40
CA THR A 5 3.73 21.00 -24.79
C THR A 5 4.95 20.34 -24.13
N GLU A 6 6.17 20.53 -24.63
CA GLU A 6 7.37 19.93 -24.02
C GLU A 6 7.81 20.66 -22.74
N SER A 7 7.74 22.00 -22.70
CA SER A 7 8.16 22.76 -21.51
C SER A 7 7.26 22.58 -20.30
N ALA A 8 5.99 22.22 -20.50
CA ALA A 8 5.04 21.95 -19.42
C ALA A 8 5.27 20.57 -18.78
N ILE A 9 5.66 19.57 -19.59
CA ILE A 9 6.00 18.23 -19.13
C ILE A 9 7.34 18.24 -18.38
N GLU A 10 8.34 18.98 -18.88
CA GLU A 10 9.60 19.18 -18.15
C GLU A 10 9.41 19.99 -16.86
N LYS A 11 8.55 21.02 -16.85
CA LYS A 11 8.25 21.78 -15.62
C LYS A 11 7.58 20.92 -14.54
N PHE A 12 6.67 20.02 -14.91
CA PHE A 12 6.00 19.14 -13.96
C PHE A 12 6.96 18.10 -13.36
N ALA A 13 7.98 17.69 -14.12
CA ALA A 13 9.04 16.78 -13.65
C ALA A 13 10.08 17.47 -12.73
N ILE A 14 10.21 18.80 -12.79
CA ILE A 14 11.21 19.56 -12.02
C ILE A 14 10.65 20.01 -10.64
N GLU A 15 9.32 20.09 -10.46
CA GLU A 15 8.71 20.57 -9.21
C GLU A 15 8.57 19.49 -8.12
N SER A 16 8.72 18.21 -8.42
CA SER A 16 8.88 17.16 -7.40
C SER A 16 10.34 17.04 -6.97
N LYS A 17 10.87 18.08 -6.30
CA LYS A 17 12.03 17.89 -5.43
C LYS A 17 11.57 17.07 -4.24
N ASP A 18 11.59 15.77 -4.42
CA ASP A 18 11.49 14.82 -3.33
C ASP A 18 12.69 15.05 -2.42
N ASP A 19 12.48 15.78 -1.32
CA ASP A 19 13.32 15.70 -0.12
C ASP A 19 13.07 14.34 0.56
N ALA A 20 13.23 13.26 -0.21
CA ALA A 20 13.23 11.90 0.29
C ALA A 20 14.39 11.79 1.28
N VAL A 21 14.06 11.75 2.57
CA VAL A 21 15.03 11.52 3.65
C VAL A 21 15.78 10.24 3.31
N LYS A 22 17.00 10.41 2.82
CA LYS A 22 17.85 9.31 2.38
C LYS A 22 18.16 8.46 3.61
N TYR A 23 18.00 7.15 3.50
CA TYR A 23 18.30 6.24 4.60
C TYR A 23 19.75 6.46 5.07
N ASN A 24 19.90 6.90 6.32
CA ASN A 24 21.19 7.11 6.95
C ASN A 24 21.47 5.94 7.93
N PRO A 25 22.37 5.00 7.59
CA PRO A 25 22.67 3.83 8.43
C PRO A 25 23.27 4.17 9.80
N ASP A 26 23.87 5.36 9.95
CA ASP A 26 24.51 5.81 11.19
C ASP A 26 23.49 6.25 12.26
N ILE A 27 22.26 6.57 11.84
CA ILE A 27 21.16 6.98 12.74
C ILE A 27 19.94 6.05 12.64
N HIS A 28 19.74 5.37 11.51
CA HIS A 28 18.65 4.43 11.29
C HIS A 28 19.12 3.00 11.56
N HIS A 29 19.19 2.65 12.83
CA HIS A 29 19.41 1.27 13.24
C HIS A 29 18.09 0.49 13.17
N ARG A 30 17.81 -0.12 12.01
CA ARG A 30 16.65 -1.01 11.87
C ARG A 30 16.90 -2.31 12.65
N CYS A 31 16.42 -2.35 13.89
CA CYS A 31 16.36 -3.59 14.66
C CYS A 31 15.22 -4.48 14.18
N SER A 32 15.33 -5.79 14.45
CA SER A 32 14.22 -6.71 14.24
C SER A 32 13.08 -6.37 15.20
N ILE A 33 11.89 -6.13 14.65
CA ILE A 33 10.65 -6.01 15.43
C ILE A 33 10.10 -7.37 15.88
N ARG A 34 10.65 -8.48 15.38
CA ARG A 34 10.16 -9.82 15.69
C ARG A 34 10.53 -10.22 17.12
N LEU A 35 9.56 -10.76 17.84
CA LEU A 35 9.76 -11.30 19.18
C LEU A 35 10.71 -12.50 19.12
N LYS A 36 11.78 -12.46 19.92
CA LYS A 36 12.77 -13.54 19.97
C LYS A 36 12.13 -14.80 20.56
N GLY A 37 12.37 -15.94 19.93
CA GLY A 37 11.85 -17.24 20.37
C GLY A 37 10.39 -17.52 20.00
N TYR A 38 9.72 -16.59 19.31
CA TYR A 38 8.36 -16.82 18.82
C TYR A 38 8.36 -17.50 17.45
N ASP A 39 7.55 -18.55 17.31
CA ASP A 39 7.38 -19.29 16.06
C ASP A 39 6.24 -18.69 15.23
N TYR A 40 6.61 -17.87 14.24
CA TYR A 40 5.68 -17.22 13.31
C TYR A 40 5.07 -18.17 12.26
N SER A 41 5.39 -19.47 12.30
CA SER A 41 4.71 -20.48 11.47
C SER A 41 3.45 -21.03 12.14
N GLN A 42 3.24 -20.74 13.43
CA GLN A 42 2.04 -21.14 14.15
C GLN A 42 0.82 -20.32 13.71
N ALA A 43 -0.36 -20.93 13.91
CA ALA A 43 -1.62 -20.31 13.57
C ALA A 43 -1.80 -19.00 14.35
N GLY A 44 -2.15 -17.92 13.65
CA GLY A 44 -2.23 -16.61 14.28
C GLY A 44 -2.87 -15.54 13.40
N LEU A 45 -3.20 -14.41 14.01
CA LEU A 45 -3.76 -13.24 13.35
C LEU A 45 -2.65 -12.24 13.02
N TYR A 46 -2.68 -11.75 11.78
CA TYR A 46 -1.70 -10.80 11.25
C TYR A 46 -2.42 -9.59 10.69
N PHE A 47 -2.03 -8.41 11.17
CA PHE A 47 -2.42 -7.14 10.56
C PHE A 47 -1.45 -6.79 9.43
N ILE A 48 -1.99 -6.60 8.22
CA ILE A 48 -1.24 -6.27 7.02
C ILE A 48 -1.59 -4.85 6.61
N THR A 49 -0.56 -4.10 6.23
CA THR A 49 -0.70 -2.82 5.55
C THR A 49 0.12 -2.85 4.27
N ALA A 50 -0.49 -2.52 3.14
CA ALA A 50 0.20 -2.36 1.87
C ALA A 50 -0.05 -0.94 1.34
N CYS A 51 1.01 -0.13 1.30
CA CYS A 51 0.95 1.24 0.78
C CYS A 51 1.42 1.29 -0.67
N THR A 52 0.83 2.18 -1.48
CA THR A 52 1.38 2.52 -2.78
C THR A 52 2.72 3.23 -2.64
N GLN A 53 3.58 3.09 -3.65
CA GLN A 53 4.83 3.86 -3.71
C GLN A 53 4.51 5.35 -3.67
N ASN A 54 5.28 6.09 -2.88
CA ASN A 54 5.11 7.54 -2.66
C ASN A 54 3.69 7.95 -2.21
N ARG A 55 2.90 7.00 -1.67
CA ARG A 55 1.51 7.22 -1.21
C ARG A 55 0.59 7.79 -2.29
N LEU A 56 0.86 7.49 -3.56
CA LEU A 56 0.00 7.89 -4.69
C LEU A 56 -1.40 7.26 -4.56
N CYS A 57 -2.45 8.03 -4.82
CA CYS A 57 -3.84 7.58 -4.75
C CYS A 57 -4.23 6.73 -5.98
N LEU A 58 -3.73 5.49 -6.04
CA LEU A 58 -3.91 4.61 -7.20
C LEU A 58 -5.15 3.72 -7.12
N PHE A 59 -5.80 3.59 -5.97
CA PHE A 59 -6.90 2.64 -5.74
C PHE A 59 -8.30 3.27 -5.87
N GLY A 60 -8.36 4.59 -6.05
CA GLY A 60 -9.59 5.35 -6.14
C GLY A 60 -9.46 6.69 -5.44
N GLU A 61 -10.59 7.26 -5.07
CA GLU A 61 -10.68 8.56 -4.39
C GLU A 61 -11.80 8.55 -3.34
N ILE A 62 -11.85 9.60 -2.52
CA ILE A 62 -12.91 9.77 -1.52
C ILE A 62 -13.79 10.92 -1.95
N GLU A 63 -15.07 10.65 -2.17
CA GLU A 63 -16.09 11.68 -2.40
C GLU A 63 -17.09 11.70 -1.24
N LYS A 64 -17.31 12.86 -0.63
CA LYS A 64 -18.27 13.07 0.47
C LYS A 64 -18.06 12.11 1.67
N GLY A 65 -16.83 11.69 1.90
CA GLY A 65 -16.48 10.77 2.99
C GLY A 65 -16.57 9.28 2.64
N GLU A 66 -17.01 8.95 1.43
CA GLU A 66 -17.14 7.57 0.96
C GLU A 66 -16.00 7.22 -0.01
N MET A 67 -15.49 6.00 0.11
CA MET A 67 -14.45 5.49 -0.79
C MET A 67 -15.06 5.07 -2.13
N ILE A 68 -14.61 5.71 -3.22
CA ILE A 68 -14.98 5.36 -4.60
C ILE A 68 -13.80 4.60 -5.23
N LEU A 69 -13.95 3.28 -5.36
CA LEU A 69 -12.91 2.42 -5.93
C LEU A 69 -12.82 2.60 -7.45
N ASN A 70 -11.59 2.67 -7.96
CA ASN A 70 -11.32 2.52 -9.39
C ASN A 70 -11.05 1.04 -9.73
N ASN A 71 -10.68 0.74 -10.97
CA ASN A 71 -10.37 -0.63 -11.42
C ASN A 71 -9.27 -1.32 -10.59
N ALA A 72 -8.26 -0.58 -10.13
CA ALA A 72 -7.20 -1.13 -9.30
C ALA A 72 -7.69 -1.45 -7.88
N GLY A 73 -8.50 -0.56 -7.28
CA GLY A 73 -9.15 -0.81 -5.99
C GLY A 73 -10.08 -2.02 -6.03
N ILE A 74 -10.91 -2.14 -7.08
CA ILE A 74 -11.79 -3.29 -7.31
C ILE A 74 -10.98 -4.59 -7.47
N MET A 75 -9.84 -4.52 -8.18
CA MET A 75 -8.95 -5.68 -8.33
C MET A 75 -8.38 -6.14 -6.98
N ILE A 76 -8.00 -5.21 -6.10
CA ILE A 76 -7.51 -5.54 -4.75
C ILE A 76 -8.60 -6.23 -3.93
N ASP A 77 -9.80 -5.66 -3.90
CA ASP A 77 -10.94 -6.24 -3.16
C ASP A 77 -11.24 -7.67 -3.63
N LYS A 78 -11.30 -7.87 -4.95
CA LYS A 78 -11.51 -9.20 -5.54
C LYS A 78 -10.41 -10.17 -5.10
N TRP A 79 -9.14 -9.81 -5.29
CA TRP A 79 -8.05 -10.74 -5.01
C TRP A 79 -7.85 -11.02 -3.53
N TRP A 80 -8.13 -10.05 -2.64
CA TRP A 80 -8.18 -10.30 -1.21
C TRP A 80 -9.19 -11.41 -0.92
N ASN A 81 -10.43 -11.26 -1.38
CA ASN A 81 -11.49 -12.25 -1.18
C ASN A 81 -11.19 -13.62 -1.82
N GLU A 82 -10.38 -13.69 -2.87
CA GLU A 82 -9.96 -14.95 -3.49
C GLU A 82 -8.88 -15.71 -2.68
N LEU A 83 -8.19 -15.06 -1.73
CA LEU A 83 -7.14 -15.72 -0.94
C LEU A 83 -7.68 -16.94 -0.19
N LYS A 84 -8.89 -16.86 0.38
CA LYS A 84 -9.54 -17.98 1.10
C LYS A 84 -9.85 -19.18 0.20
N HIS A 85 -10.01 -18.98 -1.11
CA HIS A 85 -10.23 -20.07 -2.07
C HIS A 85 -8.90 -20.66 -2.56
N LYS A 86 -7.83 -19.85 -2.57
CA LYS A 86 -6.50 -20.26 -3.04
C LYS A 86 -5.69 -20.99 -1.96
N TYR A 87 -5.88 -20.64 -0.70
CA TYR A 87 -5.12 -21.18 0.43
C TYR A 87 -6.06 -21.79 1.47
N ARG A 88 -5.91 -23.09 1.73
CA ARG A 88 -6.80 -23.85 2.63
C ARG A 88 -6.69 -23.45 4.10
N ASN A 89 -5.58 -22.85 4.51
CA ASN A 89 -5.30 -22.44 5.88
C ASN A 89 -5.45 -20.91 6.08
N VAL A 90 -6.06 -20.21 5.14
CA VAL A 90 -6.26 -18.76 5.24
C VAL A 90 -7.72 -18.46 5.55
N GLU A 91 -7.92 -17.67 6.61
CA GLU A 91 -9.20 -17.04 6.91
C GLU A 91 -9.02 -15.51 6.88
N LEU A 92 -9.98 -14.83 6.26
CA LEU A 92 -9.94 -13.39 6.05
C LEU A 92 -10.91 -12.73 7.02
N HIS A 93 -10.41 -11.71 7.71
CA HIS A 93 -11.20 -10.88 8.62
C HIS A 93 -11.40 -9.49 7.99
N GLU A 94 -11.58 -8.47 8.82
CA GLU A 94 -11.80 -7.10 8.39
C GLU A 94 -10.71 -6.57 7.45
N GLN A 95 -11.14 -5.83 6.42
CA GLN A 95 -10.28 -5.14 5.47
C GLN A 95 -10.83 -3.75 5.14
N ILE A 96 -9.93 -2.84 4.75
CA ILE A 96 -10.31 -1.54 4.20
C ILE A 96 -9.33 -1.13 3.09
N ILE A 97 -9.88 -0.65 2.00
CA ILE A 97 -9.12 -0.06 0.89
C ILE A 97 -9.29 1.45 0.97
N MET A 98 -8.17 2.15 1.07
CA MET A 98 -8.08 3.61 1.00
C MET A 98 -7.39 3.99 -0.31
N PRO A 99 -7.46 5.26 -0.77
CA PRO A 99 -6.94 5.66 -2.07
C PRO A 99 -5.50 5.23 -2.35
N ASN A 100 -4.63 5.22 -1.33
CA ASN A 100 -3.20 4.94 -1.46
C ASN A 100 -2.70 3.77 -0.59
N HIS A 101 -3.58 3.05 0.09
CA HIS A 101 -3.17 1.91 0.90
C HIS A 101 -4.31 0.93 1.14
N PHE A 102 -3.93 -0.27 1.52
CA PHE A 102 -4.81 -1.36 1.92
C PHE A 102 -4.45 -1.79 3.33
N HIS A 103 -5.46 -2.05 4.16
CA HIS A 103 -5.32 -2.70 5.45
C HIS A 103 -6.17 -3.97 5.48
N GLY A 104 -5.64 -5.04 6.08
CA GLY A 104 -6.39 -6.28 6.25
C GLY A 104 -5.90 -7.10 7.42
N ILE A 105 -6.80 -7.88 8.01
CA ILE A 105 -6.47 -8.89 9.02
C ILE A 105 -6.58 -10.26 8.37
N ILE A 106 -5.50 -11.02 8.42
CA ILE A 106 -5.43 -12.40 7.90
C ILE A 106 -5.10 -13.36 9.04
N GLN A 107 -5.78 -14.49 9.04
CA GLN A 107 -5.43 -15.64 9.85
C GLN A 107 -4.75 -16.67 8.95
N ILE A 108 -3.58 -17.15 9.38
CA ILE A 108 -2.77 -18.15 8.67
C ILE A 108 -2.54 -19.33 9.61
#